data_AF-A0A636GG55-F1
#
_entry.id   AF-A0A636GG55-F1
#
_cell.length_a   1.000
_cell.length_b   1.000
_cell.length_c   1.000
_cell.angle_alpha   90.00
_cell.angle_beta   90.00
_cell.angle_gamma   90.00
#
_symmetry.space_group_name_H-M   'P 1'
#
loop_
_entity.id
_entity.type
_entity.pdbx_description
1 polymer ?
#
loop_
_entity_poly.entity_id
_entity_poly.type
_entity_poly.pdbx_seq_one_letter_code
_entity_poly.pdbx_strand_id
1 'polypeptide(L)' 'MCPDSTHKKKPYTPAGSDIHYPGQTNHDACFIPECVRQYNGEPLYILVAHWCLLQQDWVQRSQISEAFHITARRAS' A
#
# COMPACT_ATOMS: atom_id res chain seq x y z
N MET A 1 -9.73 19.83 -31.71
CA MET A 1 -8.63 19.74 -30.73
C MET A 1 -9.22 20.00 -29.36
N CYS A 2 -9.32 18.98 -28.51
CA CYS A 2 -9.92 19.07 -27.17
C CYS A 2 -8.80 18.82 -26.15
N PRO A 3 -8.55 19.70 -25.16
CA PRO A 3 -7.53 19.41 -24.16
C PRO A 3 -8.09 18.55 -23.02
N ASP A 4 -7.52 17.35 -22.95
CA ASP A 4 -6.98 16.62 -21.79
C ASP A 4 -7.66 16.74 -20.42
N SER A 5 -8.28 15.63 -20.01
CA SER A 5 -8.89 15.37 -18.72
C SER A 5 -7.87 15.48 -17.57
N THR A 6 -8.24 16.26 -16.56
CA THR A 6 -7.49 16.52 -15.34
C THR A 6 -7.19 15.24 -14.54
N HIS A 7 -5.98 14.69 -14.66
CA HIS A 7 -5.44 13.72 -13.71
C HIS A 7 -5.10 14.43 -12.40
N LYS A 8 -6.00 14.36 -11.41
CA LYS A 8 -5.73 14.80 -10.03
C LYS A 8 -4.67 13.89 -9.39
N LYS A 9 -3.40 14.29 -9.46
CA LYS A 9 -2.33 13.68 -8.67
C LYS A 9 -2.54 14.03 -7.19
N LYS A 10 -2.87 13.04 -6.37
CA LYS A 10 -2.92 13.19 -4.90
C LYS A 10 -1.50 13.54 -4.39
N PRO A 11 -1.37 14.49 -3.44
CA PRO A 11 -0.08 14.93 -2.95
C PRO A 11 0.59 13.81 -2.13
N TYR A 12 1.81 13.44 -2.55
CA TYR A 12 2.70 12.52 -1.84
C TYR A 12 3.40 13.29 -0.72
N THR A 13 3.21 12.88 0.52
CA THR A 13 3.87 13.46 1.70
C THR A 13 5.00 12.52 2.13
N PRO A 14 6.27 12.96 2.14
CA PRO A 14 7.37 12.14 2.58
C PRO A 14 7.65 12.34 4.08
N ALA A 15 8.13 11.26 4.72
CA ALA A 15 8.88 11.18 5.99
C ALA A 15 8.14 10.63 7.22
N GLY A 16 8.40 9.35 7.52
CA GLY A 16 8.18 8.78 8.85
C GLY A 16 8.42 7.28 8.96
N SER A 17 9.63 6.79 8.60
CA SER A 17 10.08 5.39 8.82
C SER A 17 8.99 4.32 8.63
N ASP A 18 8.56 4.19 7.39
CA ASP A 18 7.36 3.45 6.96
C ASP A 18 7.61 1.95 6.74
N ILE A 19 8.72 1.45 7.25
CA ILE A 19 9.29 0.16 6.88
C ILE A 19 8.92 -0.87 7.94
N HIS A 20 8.05 -1.81 7.59
CA HIS A 20 7.73 -2.95 8.44
C HIS A 20 8.75 -4.06 8.22
N TYR A 21 9.49 -4.39 9.29
CA TYR A 21 10.41 -5.52 9.32
C TYR A 21 9.70 -6.76 9.85
N PRO A 22 9.36 -7.72 8.98
CA PRO A 22 8.82 -9.00 9.41
C PRO A 22 9.86 -9.75 10.25
N GLY A 23 9.43 -10.40 11.34
CA GLY A 23 10.32 -11.14 12.27
C GLY A 23 11.03 -12.36 11.68
N GLN A 24 10.90 -12.62 10.37
CA GLN A 24 11.57 -13.69 9.66
C GLN A 24 12.43 -13.11 8.53
N THR A 25 13.69 -13.53 8.46
CA THR A 25 14.75 -13.03 7.56
C THR A 25 14.46 -13.23 6.06
N ASN A 26 13.47 -14.06 5.71
CA ASN A 26 13.04 -14.32 4.32
C ASN A 26 11.92 -13.40 3.84
N HIS A 27 11.44 -12.49 4.68
CA HIS A 27 10.41 -11.55 4.28
C HIS A 27 11.04 -10.16 4.07
N ASP A 28 10.96 -9.64 2.85
CA ASP A 28 11.38 -8.28 2.54
C ASP A 28 10.58 -7.27 3.36
N ALA A 29 11.26 -6.20 3.78
CA ALA A 29 10.65 -5.11 4.48
C ALA A 29 9.59 -4.45 3.58
N CYS A 30 8.35 -4.37 4.05
CA CYS A 30 7.23 -3.87 3.27
C CYS A 30 6.89 -2.44 3.72
N PHE A 31 6.48 -1.60 2.78
CA PHE A 31 5.97 -0.27 3.12
C PHE A 31 4.56 -0.40 3.67
N ILE A 32 4.27 0.22 4.82
CA ILE A 32 2.91 0.28 5.36
C ILE A 32 2.33 1.67 5.05
N PRO A 33 1.24 1.76 4.25
CA PRO A 33 0.54 3.02 4.02
C PRO A 33 0.09 3.67 5.32
N GLU A 34 0.19 5.00 5.40
CA GLU A 34 -0.15 5.78 6.60
C GLU A 34 -1.53 5.44 7.18
N CYS A 35 -2.52 5.27 6.31
CA CYS A 35 -3.90 4.98 6.70
C CYS A 35 -4.08 3.63 7.41
N VAL A 36 -3.10 2.72 7.34
CA VAL A 36 -3.10 1.44 8.06
C VAL A 36 -1.91 1.28 9.00
N ARG A 37 -1.06 2.31 9.17
CA ARG A 37 0.06 2.28 10.13
C ARG A 37 -0.39 2.09 11.58
N GLN A 38 -1.61 2.44 11.93
CA GLN A 38 -2.15 2.17 13.28
C GLN A 38 -2.22 0.67 13.62
N TYR A 39 -2.20 -0.19 12.60
CA TYR A 39 -2.19 -1.65 12.74
C TYR A 39 -0.77 -2.23 12.62
N ASN A 40 0.28 -1.40 12.65
CA ASN A 40 1.67 -1.82 12.55
C ASN A 40 1.99 -2.86 13.65
N GLY A 41 2.19 -4.11 13.24
CA GLY A 41 2.31 -5.29 14.13
C GLY A 41 1.39 -6.44 13.73
N GLU A 42 0.31 -6.15 13.02
CA GLU A 42 -0.54 -7.16 12.38
C GLU A 42 0.15 -7.76 11.14
N PRO A 43 -0.15 -9.01 10.77
CA PRO A 43 0.41 -9.61 9.57
C PRO A 43 -0.05 -8.89 8.31
N LEU A 44 0.80 -8.90 7.26
CA LEU A 44 0.60 -8.12 6.03
C LEU A 44 -0.80 -8.28 5.41
N TYR A 45 -1.38 -9.48 5.44
CA TYR A 45 -2.70 -9.71 4.85
C TYR A 45 -3.83 -8.97 5.60
N ILE A 46 -3.70 -8.76 6.92
CA ILE A 46 -4.64 -7.95 7.72
C ILE A 46 -4.50 -6.47 7.35
N LEU A 47 -3.27 -5.99 7.22
CA LEU A 47 -3.00 -4.61 6.78
C LEU A 47 -3.59 -4.34 5.39
N VAL A 48 -3.40 -5.26 4.45
CA VAL A 48 -3.97 -5.18 3.09
C VAL A 48 -5.49 -5.17 3.14
N ALA A 49 -6.13 -6.02 3.95
CA ALA A 49 -7.57 -6.04 4.09
C ALA A 49 -8.14 -4.71 4.61
N HIS A 50 -7.54 -4.14 5.66
CA HIS A 50 -7.91 -2.82 6.15
C HIS A 50 -7.73 -1.74 5.09
N TRP A 51 -6.63 -1.79 4.34
CA TRP A 51 -6.36 -0.83 3.28
C TRP A 51 -7.38 -0.93 2.14
N CYS A 52 -7.79 -2.15 1.75
CA CYS A 52 -8.83 -2.39 0.75
C CYS A 52 -10.17 -1.82 1.18
N LEU A 53 -10.55 -1.97 2.45
CA LEU A 53 -11.80 -1.40 3.00
C LEU A 53 -11.83 0.13 2.87
N LEU A 54 -10.67 0.79 2.99
CA LEU A 54 -10.56 2.25 2.86
C LEU A 54 -10.64 2.75 1.42
N GLN A 55 -10.43 1.91 0.41
CA GLN A 55 -10.50 2.34 -1.00
C GLN A 55 -11.94 2.57 -1.48
N GLN A 56 -12.93 1.95 -0.81
CA GLN A 56 -14.36 2.03 -1.17
C GLN A 56 -14.67 1.67 -2.64
N ASP A 57 -13.80 0.87 -3.27
CA ASP A 57 -13.92 0.43 -4.66
C ASP A 57 -13.19 -0.91 -4.86
N TRP A 58 -13.31 -1.49 -6.05
CA TRP A 58 -12.59 -2.69 -6.46
C TRP A 58 -11.08 -2.42 -6.51
N VAL A 59 -10.35 -3.18 -5.70
CA VAL A 59 -8.90 -3.11 -5.62
C VAL A 59 -8.26 -4.15 -6.52
N GLN A 60 -7.30 -3.72 -7.35
CA GLN A 60 -6.48 -4.58 -8.18
C GLN A 60 -5.14 -4.93 -7.52
N ARG A 61 -4.55 -6.08 -7.91
CA ARG A 61 -3.23 -6.51 -7.41
C ARG A 61 -2.13 -5.46 -7.62
N SER A 62 -2.20 -4.68 -8.70
CA SER A 62 -1.24 -3.63 -9.02
C SER A 62 -1.26 -2.51 -7.98
N GLN A 63 -2.45 -2.12 -7.55
CA GLN A 63 -2.63 -1.09 -6.52
C GLN A 63 -2.12 -1.57 -5.17
N ILE A 64 -2.30 -2.85 -4.83
CA ILE A 64 -1.74 -3.45 -3.61
C ILE A 64 -0.21 -3.49 -3.70
N SER A 65 0.36 -3.92 -4.83
CA SER A 65 1.82 -3.94 -4.99
C SER A 65 2.45 -2.56 -4.88
N GLU A 66 1.79 -1.54 -5.44
CA GLU A 66 2.24 -0.15 -5.38
C GLU A 66 2.07 0.45 -3.99
N ALA A 67 0.94 0.21 -3.32
CA ALA A 67 0.69 0.76 -1.99
C ALA A 67 1.62 0.17 -0.91
N PHE A 68 1.95 -1.13 -1.00
CA PHE A 68 2.75 -1.82 0.01
C PHE A 68 4.23 -2.01 -0.37
N HIS A 69 4.64 -1.52 -1.54
CA HIS A 69 5.95 -1.75 -2.14
C HIS A 69 6.35 -3.24 -2.18
N ILE A 70 5.38 -4.12 -2.47
CA ILE A 70 5.60 -5.55 -2.62
C ILE A 70 5.52 -5.96 -4.08
N THR A 71 6.10 -7.11 -4.43
CA THR A 71 5.98 -7.63 -5.80
C THR A 71 4.54 -8.01 -6.12
N ALA A 72 4.13 -7.88 -7.39
CA ALA A 72 2.80 -8.30 -7.84
C ALA A 72 2.50 -9.78 -7.54
N ARG A 73 3.54 -10.62 -7.45
CA ARG A 73 3.43 -12.03 -7.03
C ARG A 73 2.98 -12.19 -5.58
N ARG A 74 3.41 -11.30 -4.68
CA ARG A 74 2.99 -11.27 -3.27
C ARG A 74 1.64 -10.58 -3.07
N ALA A 75 1.24 -9.75 -4.02
CA ALA A 75 -0.05 -9.06 -4.04
C ALA A 75 -1.18 -9.86 -4.73
N SER A 76 -0.88 -11.10 -5.18
CA SER A 76 -1.83 -12.01 -5.82
C SER A 76 -2.28 -13.11 -4.85
#